data_AF-A0A137PII0-F1
#
_entry.id   AF-A0A137PII0-F1
#
_cell.length_a   1.000
_cell.length_b   1.000
_cell.length_c   1.000
_cell.angle_alpha   90.00
_cell.angle_beta   90.00
_cell.angle_gamma   90.00
#
_symmetry.space_group_name_H-M   'P 1'
#
loop_
_entity.id
_entity.type
_entity.pdbx_description
1 polymer ?
#
loop_
_entity_poly.entity_id
_entity_poly.type
_entity_poly.pdbx_seq_one_letter_code
_entity_poly.pdbx_strand_id
1 'polypeptide(L)'
;MILITILDLTWSLQKIVYDILILILGTRILHTRSVLCQLNAFTIGTNFRISIWCVAILAMMRFINGCLKYNVKAMFWYLFVVFNVILNLALGIYSLVSSAGRRSASRTQCISFIHRNPTNRALAMFEIIYLTLGSLIIIACYFGSTAYIIKAINNSIIEAKANNLTRHLKFIY
;
A
#
# COMPACT_ATOMS: atom_id res chain seq x y z
N MET A 1 -3.06 6.34 10.36
CA MET A 1 -3.06 4.95 10.86
C MET A 1 -4.46 4.36 10.89
N ILE A 2 -5.44 4.99 11.55
CA ILE A 2 -6.83 4.48 11.65
C ILE A 2 -7.41 4.06 10.30
N LEU A 3 -7.28 4.89 9.26
CA LEU A 3 -7.78 4.58 7.91
C LEU A 3 -7.19 3.29 7.33
N ILE A 4 -5.87 3.07 7.49
CA ILE A 4 -5.18 1.86 7.00
C ILE A 4 -5.72 0.63 7.73
N THR A 5 -5.83 0.72 9.06
CA THR A 5 -6.34 -0.38 9.89
C THR A 5 -7.78 -0.76 9.50
N ILE A 6 -8.65 0.22 9.24
CA ILE A 6 -10.01 -0.03 8.80
C ILE A 6 -10.02 -0.70 7.42
N LEU A 7 -9.20 -0.23 6.48
CA LEU A 7 -9.11 -0.80 5.13
C LEU A 7 -8.59 -2.25 5.17
N ASP A 8 -7.54 -2.51 5.93
CA ASP A 8 -6.97 -3.86 6.08
C ASP A 8 -7.93 -4.81 6.80
N LEU A 9 -8.66 -4.33 7.80
CA LEU A 9 -9.71 -5.10 8.47
C LEU A 9 -10.86 -5.44 7.51
N THR A 10 -11.31 -4.45 6.74
CA THR A 10 -12.38 -4.62 5.74
C THR A 10 -11.95 -5.63 4.68
N TRP A 11 -10.71 -5.53 4.19
CA TRP A 11 -10.13 -6.47 3.24
C TRP A 11 -10.04 -7.90 3.82
N SER A 12 -9.55 -8.03 5.05
CA SER A 12 -9.41 -9.32 5.72
C SER A 12 -10.76 -10.00 5.91
N LEU A 13 -11.77 -9.27 6.37
CA LEU A 13 -13.15 -9.77 6.51
C LEU A 13 -13.72 -10.21 5.16
N GLN A 14 -13.59 -9.40 4.12
CA GLN A 14 -14.05 -9.77 2.77
C GLN A 14 -13.36 -11.04 2.26
N LYS A 15 -12.05 -11.15 2.45
CA LYS A 15 -11.27 -12.30 2.01
C LYS A 15 -11.70 -13.58 2.71
N ILE A 16 -11.91 -13.53 4.02
CA ILE A 16 -12.43 -14.65 4.82
C ILE A 16 -13.79 -15.11 4.29
N VAL A 17 -14.71 -14.17 4.05
CA VAL A 17 -16.05 -14.49 3.52
C VAL A 17 -15.94 -15.17 2.14
N TYR A 18 -15.10 -14.66 1.24
CA TYR A 18 -14.88 -15.27 -0.07
C TYR A 18 -14.26 -16.67 0.03
N ASP A 19 -13.27 -16.86 0.90
CA ASP A 19 -12.62 -18.16 1.07
C ASP A 19 -13.58 -19.20 1.67
N ILE A 20 -14.44 -18.81 2.61
CA ILE A 20 -15.53 -19.67 3.14
C ILE A 20 -16.51 -20.05 2.02
N LEU A 21 -16.95 -19.09 1.21
CA LEU A 21 -17.86 -19.36 0.08
C LEU A 21 -17.24 -20.33 -0.94
N ILE A 22 -15.95 -20.18 -1.23
CA ILE A 22 -15.20 -21.09 -2.11
C ILE A 22 -15.11 -22.49 -1.50
N LEU A 23 -14.94 -22.59 -0.18
CA LEU A 23 -14.84 -23.87 0.53
C LEU A 23 -16.18 -24.63 0.52
N ILE A 24 -17.29 -23.94 0.78
CA ILE A 24 -18.62 -24.58 0.88
C ILE A 24 -19.16 -24.96 -0.51
N LEU A 25 -19.09 -24.04 -1.46
CA LEU A 25 -19.79 -24.17 -2.75
C LEU A 25 -18.85 -24.55 -3.90
N GLY A 26 -17.56 -24.70 -3.60
CA GLY A 26 -16.52 -25.02 -4.55
C GLY A 26 -16.12 -23.85 -5.45
N THR A 27 -15.03 -24.06 -6.19
CA THR A 27 -14.43 -23.00 -7.00
C THR A 27 -15.24 -22.62 -8.25
N ARG A 28 -16.36 -23.30 -8.54
CA ARG A 28 -17.23 -23.02 -9.71
C ARG A 28 -18.01 -21.71 -9.59
N ILE A 29 -18.18 -21.19 -8.37
CA ILE A 29 -18.86 -19.90 -8.12
C ILE A 29 -18.13 -18.70 -8.73
N LEU A 30 -16.80 -18.77 -8.81
CA LEU A 30 -15.95 -17.73 -9.40
C LEU A 30 -15.88 -17.84 -10.93
N HIS A 31 -16.99 -18.19 -11.58
CA HIS A 31 -17.03 -18.19 -13.04
C HIS A 31 -16.74 -16.77 -13.55
N THR A 32 -15.90 -16.65 -14.58
CA THR A 32 -15.41 -15.42 -15.23
C THR A 32 -16.47 -14.35 -15.58
N ARG A 33 -17.77 -14.66 -15.54
CA ARG A 33 -18.88 -13.72 -15.79
C ARG A 33 -19.88 -13.63 -14.63
N SER A 34 -19.68 -14.35 -13.53
CA SER A 34 -20.57 -14.27 -12.38
C SER A 34 -20.42 -12.90 -11.71
N VAL A 35 -21.54 -12.37 -11.22
CA VAL A 35 -21.56 -11.11 -10.45
C VAL A 35 -20.60 -11.20 -9.25
N LEU A 36 -20.49 -12.39 -8.63
CA LEU A 36 -19.57 -12.60 -7.52
C LEU A 36 -18.09 -12.49 -7.95
N CYS A 37 -17.72 -12.96 -9.13
CA CYS A 37 -16.36 -12.80 -9.66
C CYS A 37 -16.03 -11.32 -9.94
N GLN A 38 -16.98 -10.56 -10.49
CA GLN A 38 -16.79 -9.14 -10.76
C GLN A 38 -16.70 -8.33 -9.45
N LEU A 39 -17.56 -8.62 -8.47
CA LEU A 39 -17.50 -8.01 -7.14
C LEU A 39 -16.21 -8.36 -6.40
N ASN A 40 -15.75 -9.61 -6.51
CA ASN A 40 -14.49 -10.06 -5.91
C ASN A 40 -13.29 -9.31 -6.52
N ALA A 41 -13.25 -9.21 -7.86
CA ALA A 41 -12.20 -8.47 -8.57
C ALA A 41 -12.21 -6.97 -8.21
N PHE A 42 -13.40 -6.37 -8.11
CA PHE A 42 -13.58 -4.99 -7.69
C PHE A 42 -13.08 -4.77 -6.25
N THR A 43 -13.61 -5.52 -5.30
CA THR A 43 -13.36 -5.30 -3.86
C THR A 43 -11.93 -5.61 -3.48
N ILE A 44 -11.43 -6.80 -3.81
CA ILE A 44 -10.05 -7.20 -3.47
C ILE A 44 -9.05 -6.32 -4.20
N GLY A 45 -9.23 -6.11 -5.51
CA GLY A 45 -8.29 -5.33 -6.32
C GLY A 45 -8.24 -3.86 -5.88
N THR A 46 -9.39 -3.25 -5.60
CA THR A 46 -9.45 -1.84 -5.18
C THR A 46 -8.91 -1.65 -3.76
N ASN A 47 -9.32 -2.48 -2.80
CA ASN A 47 -8.85 -2.37 -1.42
C ASN A 47 -7.35 -2.59 -1.29
N PHE A 48 -6.81 -3.59 -2.01
CA PHE A 48 -5.37 -3.86 -2.01
C PHE A 48 -4.55 -2.66 -2.51
N ARG A 49 -4.99 -2.02 -3.61
CA ARG A 49 -4.32 -0.84 -4.16
C ARG A 49 -4.39 0.36 -3.22
N ILE A 50 -5.57 0.62 -2.64
CA ILE A 50 -5.73 1.71 -1.66
C ILE A 50 -4.82 1.46 -0.45
N SER A 51 -4.77 0.22 0.07
CA SER A 51 -3.91 -0.12 1.22
C SER A 51 -2.43 0.16 0.92
N ILE A 52 -1.90 -0.31 -0.22
CA ILE A 52 -0.51 -0.05 -0.63
C ILE A 52 -0.22 1.45 -0.70
N TRP A 53 -1.08 2.24 -1.33
CA TRP A 53 -0.87 3.68 -1.42
C TRP A 53 -0.98 4.38 -0.06
N CYS A 54 -1.88 3.95 0.81
CA CYS A 54 -1.94 4.50 2.17
C CYS A 54 -0.65 4.20 2.95
N VAL A 55 -0.06 3.01 2.79
CA VAL A 55 1.23 2.65 3.38
C VAL A 55 2.37 3.48 2.78
N ALA A 56 2.38 3.68 1.45
CA ALA A 56 3.34 4.54 0.78
C ALA A 56 3.29 5.98 1.29
N ILE A 57 2.09 6.54 1.43
CA ILE A 57 1.88 7.89 1.96
C ILE A 57 2.35 7.99 3.41
N LEU A 58 2.07 6.97 4.23
CA LEU A 58 2.56 6.91 5.60
C LEU A 58 4.09 6.87 5.67
N ALA A 59 4.73 6.08 4.81
CA ALA A 59 6.18 5.99 4.73
C ALA A 59 6.80 7.34 4.31
N MET A 60 6.21 8.00 3.31
CA MET A 60 6.61 9.35 2.88
C MET A 60 6.45 10.38 4.01
N MET A 61 5.31 10.40 4.71
CA MET A 61 5.08 11.30 5.84
C MET A 61 6.15 11.13 6.93
N ARG A 62 6.47 9.88 7.30
CA ARG A 62 7.50 9.58 8.30
C ARG A 62 8.89 10.01 7.85
N PHE A 63 9.25 9.74 6.60
CA PHE A 63 10.55 10.10 6.06
C PHE A 63 10.72 11.62 5.93
N ILE A 64 9.75 12.31 5.34
CA ILE A 64 9.84 13.76 5.07
C ILE A 64 9.76 14.58 6.37
N ASN A 65 8.77 14.30 7.23
CA ASN A 65 8.62 15.07 8.46
C ASN A 65 9.63 14.65 9.53
N GLY A 66 9.97 13.36 9.60
CA GLY A 66 10.85 12.82 10.64
C GLY A 66 12.34 12.92 10.31
N CYS A 67 12.76 12.47 9.13
CA CYS A 67 14.18 12.41 8.76
C CYS A 67 14.64 13.69 8.08
N LEU A 68 13.88 14.21 7.11
CA LEU A 68 14.24 15.42 6.36
C LEU A 68 13.82 16.73 7.08
N LYS A 69 13.00 16.63 8.14
CA LYS A 69 12.46 17.77 8.90
C LYS A 69 11.77 18.83 8.03
N TYR A 70 11.22 18.41 6.89
CA TYR A 70 10.50 19.31 5.99
C TYR A 70 9.02 19.33 6.38
N ASN A 71 8.54 20.48 6.86
CA ASN A 71 7.16 20.62 7.34
C ASN A 71 6.16 20.78 6.19
N VAL A 72 5.62 19.66 5.73
CA VAL A 72 4.52 19.65 4.76
C VAL A 72 3.19 19.81 5.49
N LYS A 73 2.35 20.75 5.03
CA LYS A 73 1.00 20.98 5.59
C LYS A 73 0.16 19.71 5.56
N ALA A 74 -0.56 19.43 6.65
CA ALA A 74 -1.45 18.26 6.75
C ALA A 74 -2.48 18.16 5.61
N MET A 75 -2.94 19.31 5.09
CA MET A 75 -3.90 19.36 4.00
C MET A 75 -3.37 18.75 2.70
N PHE A 76 -2.07 18.86 2.42
CA PHE A 76 -1.47 18.23 1.25
C PHE A 76 -1.58 16.71 1.32
N TRP A 77 -1.27 16.13 2.48
CA TRP A 77 -1.38 14.68 2.70
C TRP A 77 -2.81 14.19 2.58
N TYR A 78 -3.77 14.95 3.14
CA TYR A 78 -5.19 14.61 3.02
C TYR A 78 -5.66 14.61 1.57
N LEU A 79 -5.37 15.68 0.81
CA LEU A 79 -5.72 15.77 -0.61
C LEU A 79 -5.11 14.61 -1.41
N PHE A 80 -3.86 14.25 -1.11
CA PHE A 80 -3.18 13.16 -1.79
C PHE A 80 -3.82 11.79 -1.48
N VAL A 81 -4.22 11.53 -0.24
CA VAL A 81 -4.96 10.30 0.12
C VAL A 81 -6.31 10.27 -0.60
N VAL A 82 -7.08 11.37 -0.55
CA VAL A 82 -8.40 11.44 -1.18
C VAL A 82 -8.30 11.22 -2.69
N PHE A 83 -7.33 11.85 -3.36
CA PHE A 83 -7.10 11.65 -4.79
C PHE A 83 -6.83 10.18 -5.13
N ASN A 84 -5.95 9.52 -4.36
CA ASN A 84 -5.65 8.10 -4.58
C ASN A 84 -6.88 7.21 -4.33
N VAL A 85 -7.69 7.49 -3.30
CA VAL A 85 -8.93 6.74 -3.05
C VAL A 85 -9.90 6.88 -4.22
N ILE A 86 -10.13 8.12 -4.69
CA ILE A 86 -11.03 8.38 -5.82
C ILE A 86 -10.54 7.68 -7.09
N LEU A 87 -9.24 7.77 -7.40
CA LEU A 87 -8.65 7.13 -8.58
C LEU A 87 -8.85 5.60 -8.56
N ASN A 88 -8.56 4.96 -7.41
CA ASN A 88 -8.71 3.52 -7.28
C ASN A 88 -10.18 3.07 -7.32
N LEU A 89 -11.09 3.84 -6.73
CA LEU A 89 -12.52 3.61 -6.84
C LEU A 89 -13.00 3.75 -8.28
N ALA A 90 -12.56 4.78 -9.02
CA ALA A 90 -12.92 4.98 -10.42
C ALA A 90 -12.46 3.81 -11.30
N LEU A 91 -11.21 3.35 -11.12
CA LEU A 91 -10.68 2.17 -11.81
C LEU A 91 -11.47 0.90 -11.46
N GLY A 92 -11.80 0.72 -10.18
CA GLY A 92 -12.62 -0.38 -9.72
C GLY A 92 -14.02 -0.38 -10.34
N ILE A 93 -14.72 0.75 -10.29
CA ILE A 93 -16.08 0.91 -10.84
C ILE A 93 -16.05 0.65 -12.34
N TYR A 94 -15.07 1.19 -13.06
CA TYR A 94 -14.91 0.93 -14.48
C TYR A 94 -14.74 -0.57 -14.76
N SER A 95 -13.96 -1.28 -13.93
CA SER A 95 -13.80 -2.74 -14.04
C SER A 95 -15.11 -3.50 -13.85
N LEU A 96 -15.91 -3.08 -12.86
CA LEU A 96 -17.20 -3.69 -12.54
C LEU A 96 -18.21 -3.48 -13.68
N VAL A 97 -18.33 -2.24 -14.19
CA VAL A 97 -19.25 -1.88 -15.28
C VAL A 97 -18.86 -2.59 -16.58
N SER A 98 -17.56 -2.63 -16.90
CA SER A 98 -17.06 -3.30 -18.10
C SER A 98 -17.00 -4.84 -17.98
N SER A 99 -17.39 -5.40 -16.82
CA SER A 99 -17.28 -6.83 -16.52
C SER A 99 -15.89 -7.40 -16.86
N ALA A 100 -14.85 -6.62 -16.57
CA ALA A 100 -13.48 -6.94 -16.97
C ALA A 100 -12.78 -7.93 -16.03
N GLY A 101 -13.42 -8.30 -14.91
CA GLY A 101 -12.94 -9.32 -13.99
C GLY A 101 -12.89 -10.70 -14.64
N ARG A 102 -11.77 -11.40 -14.49
CA ARG A 102 -11.61 -12.79 -14.91
C ARG A 102 -11.01 -13.62 -13.81
N ARG A 103 -11.43 -14.88 -13.77
CA ARG A 103 -10.86 -15.86 -12.85
C ARG A 103 -9.35 -15.99 -13.09
N SER A 104 -8.57 -15.92 -12.01
CA SER A 104 -7.13 -16.15 -12.04
C SER A 104 -6.80 -17.60 -12.41
N ALA A 105 -5.56 -17.84 -12.84
CA ALA A 105 -5.05 -19.19 -13.08
C ALA A 105 -5.11 -20.06 -11.81
N SER A 106 -4.90 -19.46 -10.64
CA SER A 106 -5.02 -20.12 -9.33
C SER A 106 -6.45 -20.52 -8.98
N ARG A 107 -7.45 -20.08 -9.74
CA ARG A 107 -8.87 -20.41 -9.55
C ARG A 107 -9.50 -19.93 -8.22
N THR A 108 -8.72 -19.26 -7.38
CA THR A 108 -9.08 -18.77 -6.04
C THR A 108 -9.52 -17.31 -5.98
N GLN A 109 -9.27 -16.54 -7.04
CA GLN A 109 -9.61 -15.12 -7.08
C GLN A 109 -9.97 -14.68 -8.50
N CYS A 110 -10.60 -13.51 -8.60
CA CYS A 110 -10.83 -12.84 -9.87
C CYS A 110 -9.98 -11.58 -9.95
N ILE A 111 -9.39 -11.36 -11.11
CA ILE A 111 -8.47 -10.26 -11.39
C ILE A 111 -9.10 -9.40 -12.48
N SER A 112 -9.09 -8.09 -12.26
CA SER A 112 -9.60 -7.08 -13.17
C SER A 112 -8.74 -6.96 -14.45
N PHE A 113 -9.35 -6.54 -15.56
CA PHE A 113 -8.66 -6.12 -16.79
C PHE A 113 -7.93 -7.17 -17.64
N ILE A 114 -8.20 -8.47 -17.46
CA ILE A 114 -7.61 -9.55 -18.30
C ILE A 114 -8.30 -9.69 -19.68
N HIS A 115 -9.07 -8.68 -20.11
CA HIS A 115 -9.77 -8.77 -21.41
C HIS A 115 -8.90 -8.29 -22.58
N ARG A 116 -9.18 -8.81 -23.78
CA ARG A 116 -8.39 -8.60 -25.01
C ARG A 116 -8.58 -7.20 -25.63
N ASN A 117 -9.45 -6.36 -25.06
CA ASN A 117 -9.67 -5.00 -25.53
C ASN A 117 -8.42 -4.14 -25.29
N PRO A 118 -8.03 -3.27 -26.25
CA PRO A 118 -6.83 -2.45 -26.14
C PRO A 118 -6.87 -1.51 -24.94
N THR A 119 -8.05 -0.98 -24.59
CA THR A 119 -8.28 -0.14 -23.41
C THR A 119 -8.02 -0.89 -22.10
N ASN A 120 -8.52 -2.12 -21.98
CA ASN A 120 -8.32 -2.94 -20.78
C ASN A 120 -6.85 -3.35 -20.62
N ARG A 121 -6.14 -3.60 -21.73
CA ARG A 121 -4.70 -3.86 -21.69
C ARG A 121 -3.90 -2.66 -21.21
N ALA A 122 -4.26 -1.46 -21.67
CA ALA A 122 -3.63 -0.22 -21.21
C ALA A 122 -3.88 0.01 -19.70
N LEU A 123 -5.11 -0.21 -19.24
CA LEU A 123 -5.47 -0.10 -17.82
C LEU A 123 -4.75 -1.15 -16.96
N ALA A 124 -4.63 -2.39 -17.43
CA ALA A 124 -3.86 -3.42 -16.73
C ALA A 124 -2.38 -3.04 -16.60
N MET A 125 -1.76 -2.49 -17.65
CA MET A 125 -0.38 -1.98 -17.57
C MET A 125 -0.27 -0.79 -16.61
N PHE A 126 -1.22 0.13 -16.66
CA PHE A 126 -1.28 1.26 -15.73
C PHE A 126 -1.35 0.78 -14.28
N GLU A 127 -2.20 -0.21 -13.98
CA GLU A 127 -2.31 -0.79 -12.65
C GLU A 127 -1.00 -1.40 -12.17
N ILE A 128 -0.31 -2.16 -13.01
CA ILE A 128 0.98 -2.78 -12.67
C ILE A 128 2.03 -1.70 -12.37
N ILE A 129 2.15 -0.70 -13.24
CA ILE A 129 3.11 0.40 -13.07
C ILE A 129 2.78 1.19 -11.80
N TYR A 130 1.50 1.50 -11.59
CA TYR A 130 1.02 2.25 -10.43
C TYR A 130 1.26 1.51 -9.11
N LEU A 131 1.04 0.19 -9.08
CA LEU A 131 1.34 -0.64 -7.92
C LEU A 131 2.84 -0.71 -7.64
N THR A 132 3.64 -0.88 -8.69
CA THR A 132 5.11 -0.94 -8.61
C THR A 132 5.70 0.39 -8.14
N LEU A 133 5.12 1.50 -8.56
CA LEU A 133 5.51 2.82 -8.10
C LEU A 133 5.24 2.98 -6.60
N GLY A 134 4.05 2.58 -6.13
CA GLY A 134 3.70 2.60 -4.71
C GLY A 134 4.66 1.75 -3.86
N SER A 135 4.99 0.54 -4.30
CA SER A 135 5.93 -0.33 -3.58
C SER A 135 7.37 0.20 -3.60
N LEU A 136 7.82 0.77 -4.71
CA LEU A 136 9.15 1.38 -4.81
C LEU A 136 9.30 2.59 -3.89
N ILE A 137 8.27 3.43 -3.79
CA ILE A 137 8.22 4.55 -2.84
C ILE A 137 8.37 4.05 -1.40
N ILE A 138 7.63 2.99 -1.04
CA ILE A 138 7.72 2.38 0.29
C ILE A 138 9.16 1.96 0.60
N ILE A 139 9.77 1.20 -0.31
CA ILE A 139 11.15 0.68 -0.14
C ILE A 139 12.13 1.84 0.02
N ALA A 140 12.07 2.85 -0.87
CA ALA A 140 12.96 4.01 -0.82
C ALA A 140 12.83 4.79 0.51
N CYS A 141 11.59 5.04 0.96
CA CYS A 141 11.35 5.77 2.21
C CYS A 141 11.83 5.00 3.44
N TYR A 142 11.60 3.68 3.51
CA TYR A 142 12.06 2.86 4.63
C TYR A 142 13.57 2.70 4.64
N PHE A 143 14.18 2.49 3.48
CA PHE A 143 15.63 2.41 3.37
C PHE A 143 16.29 3.73 3.79
N GLY A 144 15.78 4.86 3.28
CA GLY A 144 16.25 6.19 3.67
C GLY A 144 16.07 6.48 5.16
N SER A 145 14.90 6.14 5.73
CA SER A 145 14.64 6.30 7.17
C SER A 145 15.60 5.48 8.01
N THR A 146 15.87 4.23 7.60
CA THR A 146 16.80 3.33 8.30
C THR A 146 18.23 3.87 8.27
N ALA A 147 18.70 4.31 7.11
CA ALA A 147 20.03 4.90 6.97
C ALA A 147 20.18 6.16 7.84
N TYR A 148 19.15 7.01 7.90
CA TYR A 148 19.13 8.20 8.75
C TYR A 148 19.20 7.84 10.25
N ILE A 149 18.39 6.88 10.69
CA ILE A 149 18.37 6.43 12.09
C ILE A 149 19.72 5.84 12.50
N ILE A 150 20.32 4.99 11.67
CA ILE A 150 21.64 4.40 11.94
C ILE A 150 22.71 5.50 12.09
N LYS A 151 22.69 6.50 11.19
CA LYS A 151 23.62 7.64 11.26
C LYS A 151 23.41 8.45 12.55
N ALA A 152 22.17 8.72 12.93
CA ALA A 152 21.84 9.44 14.15
C ALA A 152 22.31 8.69 15.41
N ILE A 153 22.12 7.37 15.45
CA ILE A 153 22.59 6.52 16.55
C ILE A 153 24.12 6.56 16.63
N ASN A 154 24.82 6.38 15.51
CA ASN A 154 26.29 6.42 15.50
C ASN A 154 26.84 7.76 16.00
N ASN A 155 26.24 8.88 15.59
CA ASN A 155 26.61 10.20 16.09
C ASN A 155 26.39 10.31 17.61
N SER A 156 25.24 9.83 18.13
CA SER A 156 24.97 9.86 19.57
C SER A 156 25.96 9.01 20.38
N ILE A 157 26.42 7.88 19.83
CA ILE A 157 27.44 7.03 20.48
C ILE A 157 28.80 7.74 20.52
N ILE A 158 29.18 8.44 19.45
CA ILE A 158 30.43 9.22 19.39
C ILE A 158 30.39 10.37 20.41
N GLU A 159 29.29 11.12 20.47
CA GLU A 159 29.10 12.20 21.43
C GLU A 159 29.12 11.69 22.88
N ALA A 160 28.48 10.56 23.16
CA ALA A 160 28.50 9.94 24.49
C ALA A 160 29.93 9.53 24.91
N LYS A 161 30.72 8.98 23.99
CA LYS A 161 32.14 8.65 24.24
C LYS A 161 32.97 9.90 24.51
N ALA A 162 32.79 10.96 23.74
CA ALA A 162 33.50 12.23 23.93
C ALA A 162 33.16 12.91 25.28
N ASN A 163 31.89 12.85 25.68
CA ASN A 163 31.42 13.41 26.95
C ASN A 163 31.88 12.61 28.18
N ASN A 164 32.02 11.29 28.08
CA ASN A 164 32.62 10.49 29.16
C ASN A 164 34.12 10.81 29.32
N LEU A 165 34.85 11.00 28.21
CA LEU A 165 36.27 11.34 28.26
C LEU A 165 36.52 12.70 28.93
N THR A 166 35.70 13.70 28.61
CA THR A 166 35.77 15.04 29.23
C THR A 166 35.36 15.04 30.69
N ARG A 167 34.39 14.20 31.11
CA ARG A 167 34.09 14.00 32.54
C ARG A 167 35.27 13.42 33.31
N HIS A 168 35.99 12.46 32.74
CA HIS A 168 37.17 11.87 33.41
C HIS A 168 38.33 12.85 33.56
N LEU A 169 38.59 13.70 32.55
CA LEU A 169 39.64 14.72 32.63
C LEU A 169 39.32 15.81 33.68
N LYS A 170 38.05 16.12 33.90
CA LYS A 170 37.60 17.10 34.91
C LYS A 170 37.72 16.61 36.36
N PHE A 171 38.01 15.32 36.56
CA PHE A 171 38.27 14.73 37.89
C PHE A 171 39.78 14.62 38.20
N ILE A 172 40.64 14.85 37.22
CA ILE A 172 42.11 14.74 37.36
C ILE A 172 42.76 16.12 37.62
N TYR A 173 42.04 17.22 37.32
CA TYR A 173 42.37 18.60 37.72
C TYR A 173 41.48 19.04 38.87
#